data_AF-A0A963N8R5-F1
#
_entry.id   AF-A0A963N8R5-F1
#
_cell.length_a   1.000
_cell.length_b   1.000
_cell.length_c   1.000
_cell.angle_alpha   90.00
_cell.angle_beta   90.00
_cell.angle_gamma   90.00
#
_symmetry.space_group_name_H-M   'P 1'
#
loop_
_entity.id
_entity.type
_entity.pdbx_description
1 polymer ?
#
loop_
_entity_poly.entity_id
_entity_poly.type
_entity_poly.pdbx_seq_one_letter_code
_entity_poly.pdbx_strand_id
1 'polypeptide(L)'
;TKMLDPRELVAKADAAWRGGWVSLATAEGFIRQIIGWREYIRGFYWAHMPKYVEQNVFGHARALPGWFWNGQTRMRCLAHAIGQSLEHAYAHHIQRLMVIGNFALLAGLEPAGVHRWYLGVYVDAFEWVELPNTLGMSQFADGGMLATKPYVASAAYIHRMSDYCKGCHYDRKLRTGERACPYNSLYWDFFARNAGKLSTNPRLGIVYQQLAKMDQPTRRSLQEQADELCNSLDRL
;
A
#
# COMPACT_ATOMS: atom_id res chain seq x y z
N THR A 1 -14.85 18.57 20.90
CA THR A 1 -15.95 17.59 20.76
C THR A 1 -15.65 16.69 19.57
N LYS A 2 -15.98 15.39 19.61
CA LYS A 2 -15.92 14.52 18.41
C LYS A 2 -17.17 14.81 17.57
N MET A 3 -17.01 14.99 16.25
CA MET A 3 -18.10 15.48 15.37
C MET A 3 -19.15 14.42 15.01
N LEU A 4 -18.79 13.13 14.99
CA LEU A 4 -19.69 12.01 14.67
C LEU A 4 -19.44 10.81 15.61
N ASP A 5 -20.51 10.12 16.00
CA ASP A 5 -20.45 8.85 16.75
C ASP A 5 -20.46 7.65 15.77
N PRO A 6 -19.47 6.74 15.82
CA PRO A 6 -19.46 5.53 15.00
C PRO A 6 -20.75 4.69 15.07
N ARG A 7 -21.41 4.65 16.23
CA ARG A 7 -22.66 3.90 16.42
C ARG A 7 -23.81 4.52 15.64
N GLU A 8 -23.85 5.84 15.54
CA GLU A 8 -24.85 6.55 14.73
C GLU A 8 -24.67 6.19 13.25
N LEU A 9 -23.43 6.20 12.75
CA LEU A 9 -23.13 5.85 11.35
C LEU A 9 -23.53 4.42 11.02
N VAL A 10 -23.25 3.48 11.93
CA VAL A 10 -23.63 2.06 11.78
C VAL A 10 -25.15 1.90 11.77
N ALA A 11 -25.85 2.52 12.71
CA ALA A 11 -27.31 2.46 12.78
C ALA A 11 -27.97 3.04 11.51
N LYS A 12 -27.43 4.14 10.98
CA LYS A 12 -27.93 4.73 9.73
C LYS A 12 -27.70 3.82 8.51
N ALA A 13 -26.55 3.15 8.43
CA ALA A 13 -26.27 2.20 7.35
C ALA A 13 -27.19 0.96 7.43
N ASP A 14 -27.44 0.42 8.62
CA ASP A 14 -28.38 -0.69 8.83
C ASP A 14 -29.81 -0.30 8.46
N ALA A 15 -30.27 0.88 8.90
CA ALA A 15 -31.59 1.39 8.56
C ALA A 15 -31.76 1.61 7.04
N ALA A 16 -30.73 2.13 6.35
CA ALA A 16 -30.76 2.29 4.90
C ALA A 16 -30.91 0.94 4.17
N TRP A 17 -30.25 -0.12 4.64
CA TRP A 17 -30.44 -1.47 4.12
C TRP A 17 -31.84 -2.01 4.39
N ARG A 18 -32.33 -1.93 5.63
CA ARG A 18 -33.69 -2.39 6.00
C ARG A 18 -34.79 -1.66 5.24
N GLY A 19 -34.57 -0.38 4.91
CA GLY A 19 -35.46 0.43 4.07
C GLY A 19 -35.36 0.14 2.57
N GLY A 20 -34.47 -0.75 2.13
CA GLY A 20 -34.31 -1.12 0.71
C GLY A 20 -33.50 -0.14 -0.14
N TRP A 21 -32.86 0.86 0.46
CA TRP A 21 -32.10 1.89 -0.28
C TRP A 21 -30.75 1.40 -0.80
N VAL A 22 -30.16 0.41 -0.12
CA VAL A 22 -28.86 -0.17 -0.48
C VAL A 22 -28.89 -1.68 -0.34
N SER A 23 -28.00 -2.36 -1.05
CA SER A 23 -27.82 -3.80 -0.91
C SER A 23 -27.21 -4.17 0.46
N LEU A 24 -27.44 -5.40 0.91
CA LEU A 24 -26.81 -5.93 2.12
C LEU A 24 -25.27 -5.83 2.04
N ALA A 25 -24.69 -6.15 0.88
CA ALA A 25 -23.24 -6.11 0.69
C ALA A 25 -22.67 -4.70 0.84
N THR A 26 -23.42 -3.67 0.41
CA THR A 26 -23.03 -2.27 0.59
C THR A 26 -23.05 -1.87 2.07
N ALA A 27 -24.15 -2.17 2.76
CA ALA A 27 -24.30 -1.81 4.18
C ALA A 27 -23.31 -2.57 5.08
N GLU A 28 -23.20 -3.89 4.91
CA GLU A 28 -22.24 -4.72 5.65
C GLU A 28 -20.81 -4.25 5.39
N GLY A 29 -20.46 -3.99 4.12
CA GLY A 29 -19.11 -3.55 3.75
C GLY A 29 -18.73 -2.25 4.43
N PHE A 30 -19.65 -1.27 4.49
CA PHE A 30 -19.45 -0.01 5.20
C PHE A 30 -19.33 -0.21 6.71
N ILE A 31 -20.28 -0.93 7.31
CA ILE A 31 -20.33 -1.20 8.75
C ILE A 31 -19.04 -1.91 9.21
N ARG A 32 -18.55 -2.90 8.45
CA ARG A 32 -17.33 -3.65 8.74
C ARG A 32 -16.08 -2.78 8.76
N GLN A 33 -16.02 -1.67 8.03
CA GLN A 33 -14.88 -0.75 8.14
C GLN A 33 -14.87 -0.03 9.49
N ILE A 34 -16.05 0.22 10.07
CA ILE A 34 -16.22 0.97 11.32
C ILE A 34 -16.08 0.04 12.52
N ILE A 35 -16.98 -0.94 12.68
CA ILE A 35 -16.99 -1.80 13.88
C ILE A 35 -15.99 -2.96 13.79
N GLY A 36 -15.52 -3.27 12.57
CA GLY A 36 -14.45 -4.22 12.34
C GLY A 36 -13.11 -3.51 12.36
N TRP A 37 -12.67 -3.00 11.21
CA TRP A 37 -11.30 -2.48 11.05
C TRP A 37 -10.95 -1.34 12.00
N ARG A 38 -11.76 -0.28 12.09
CA ARG A 38 -11.41 0.86 12.95
C ARG A 38 -11.30 0.48 14.42
N GLU A 39 -12.21 -0.33 14.96
CA GLU A 39 -12.12 -0.80 16.35
C GLU A 39 -10.97 -1.81 16.55
N TYR A 40 -10.76 -2.74 15.60
CA TYR A 40 -9.66 -3.70 15.64
C TYR A 40 -8.31 -3.00 15.66
N ILE A 41 -8.10 -2.03 14.77
CA ILE A 41 -6.87 -1.22 14.68
C ILE A 41 -6.61 -0.49 16.00
N ARG A 42 -7.66 0.07 16.62
CA ARG A 42 -7.53 0.73 17.92
C ARG A 42 -7.08 -0.23 19.01
N GLY A 43 -7.69 -1.41 19.11
CA GLY A 43 -7.28 -2.43 20.08
C GLY A 43 -5.86 -2.92 19.83
N PHE A 44 -5.53 -3.18 18.56
CA PHE A 44 -4.21 -3.62 18.14
C PHE A 44 -3.12 -2.61 18.53
N TYR A 45 -3.34 -1.32 18.27
CA TYR A 45 -2.40 -0.27 18.62
C TYR A 45 -2.04 -0.29 20.11
N TRP A 46 -3.05 -0.24 21.00
CA TRP A 46 -2.81 -0.21 22.44
C TRP A 46 -2.20 -1.51 22.99
N ALA A 47 -2.39 -2.64 22.30
CA ALA A 47 -1.79 -3.90 22.69
C ALA A 47 -0.27 -4.00 22.37
N HIS A 48 0.24 -3.20 21.43
CA HIS A 48 1.62 -3.36 20.92
C HIS A 48 2.50 -2.10 21.07
N MET A 49 1.91 -0.94 21.34
CA MET A 49 2.67 0.27 21.64
C MET A 49 3.44 0.16 22.98
N PRO A 50 4.54 0.92 23.15
CA PRO A 50 5.10 1.89 22.21
C PRO A 50 6.04 1.28 21.16
N LYS A 51 6.51 0.05 21.36
CA LYS A 51 7.57 -0.58 20.52
C LYS A 51 7.13 -0.89 19.10
N TYR A 52 5.82 -0.88 18.81
CA TYR A 52 5.31 -1.19 17.48
C TYR A 52 5.82 -0.24 16.38
N VAL A 53 6.14 1.02 16.71
CA VAL A 53 6.71 1.98 15.75
C VAL A 53 8.10 1.58 15.21
N GLU A 54 8.80 0.71 15.93
CA GLU A 54 10.16 0.26 15.59
C GLU A 54 10.18 -0.95 14.63
N GLN A 55 9.01 -1.50 14.28
CA GLN A 55 8.92 -2.70 13.43
C GLN A 55 9.47 -2.42 12.03
N ASN A 56 10.39 -3.28 11.59
CA ASN A 56 10.98 -3.22 10.25
C ASN A 56 11.52 -4.59 9.83
N VAL A 57 10.63 -5.58 9.70
CA VAL A 57 10.99 -6.97 9.40
C VAL A 57 11.87 -7.11 8.15
N PHE A 58 11.74 -6.20 7.17
CA PHE A 58 12.52 -6.22 5.93
C PHE A 58 13.84 -5.47 6.01
N GLY A 59 14.07 -4.65 7.04
CA GLY A 59 15.25 -3.78 7.13
C GLY A 59 15.26 -2.69 6.04
N HIS A 60 14.08 -2.25 5.62
CA HIS A 60 13.95 -1.18 4.63
C HIS A 60 14.42 0.15 5.22
N ALA A 61 15.24 0.89 4.47
CA ALA A 61 15.92 2.09 4.97
C ALA A 61 15.97 3.25 3.95
N ARG A 62 15.36 3.11 2.76
CA ARG A 62 15.40 4.18 1.76
C ARG A 62 14.51 5.35 2.18
N ALA A 63 15.02 6.57 2.01
CA ALA A 63 14.25 7.78 2.27
C ALA A 63 13.09 7.93 1.28
N LEU A 64 12.04 8.67 1.67
CA LEU A 64 10.96 9.03 0.77
C LEU A 64 11.51 9.96 -0.34
N PRO A 65 11.25 9.67 -1.62
CA PRO A 65 11.60 10.55 -2.72
C PRO A 65 10.94 11.93 -2.60
N GLY A 66 11.56 12.96 -3.16
CA GLY A 66 11.09 14.35 -3.08
C GLY A 66 9.66 14.54 -3.59
N TRP A 67 9.24 13.72 -4.56
CA TRP A 67 7.88 13.78 -5.13
C TRP A 67 6.78 13.33 -4.18
N PHE A 68 7.07 12.71 -3.03
CA PHE A 68 6.08 12.53 -1.96
C PHE A 68 5.57 13.87 -1.40
N TRP A 69 6.32 14.96 -1.57
CA TRP A 69 6.01 16.27 -0.99
C TRP A 69 5.46 17.27 -2.01
N ASN A 70 5.49 16.94 -3.31
CA ASN A 70 5.03 17.85 -4.36
C ASN A 70 4.22 17.16 -5.48
N GLY A 71 4.12 15.82 -5.48
CA GLY A 71 3.40 15.05 -6.50
C GLY A 71 4.05 15.01 -7.89
N GLN A 72 5.26 15.56 -8.05
CA GLN A 72 5.95 15.67 -9.34
C GLN A 72 6.67 14.37 -9.71
N THR A 73 5.90 13.40 -10.19
CA THR A 73 6.41 12.14 -10.74
C THR A 73 5.76 11.80 -12.08
N ARG A 74 6.46 11.09 -12.97
CA ARG A 74 5.90 10.60 -14.24
C ARG A 74 5.00 9.38 -14.05
N MET A 75 5.03 8.77 -12.86
CA MET A 75 4.10 7.71 -12.47
C MET A 75 2.70 8.29 -12.21
N ARG A 76 1.86 8.37 -13.25
CA ARG A 76 0.53 9.04 -13.22
C ARG A 76 -0.37 8.63 -12.04
N CYS A 77 -0.36 7.37 -11.63
CA CYS A 77 -1.12 6.91 -10.46
C CYS A 77 -0.62 7.54 -9.14
N LEU A 78 0.69 7.62 -8.93
CA LEU A 78 1.29 8.26 -7.77
C LEU A 78 1.15 9.78 -7.82
N ALA A 79 1.40 10.40 -8.99
CA ALA A 79 1.20 11.84 -9.16
C ALA A 79 -0.21 12.27 -8.77
N HIS A 80 -1.22 11.52 -9.21
CA HIS A 80 -2.61 11.80 -8.85
C HIS A 80 -2.92 11.51 -7.38
N ALA A 81 -2.56 10.32 -6.87
CA ALA A 81 -2.87 9.94 -5.49
C ALA A 81 -2.18 10.87 -4.48
N ILE A 82 -0.91 11.22 -4.70
CA ILE A 82 -0.16 12.13 -3.84
C ILE A 82 -0.63 13.57 -4.01
N GLY A 83 -0.85 14.02 -5.24
CA GLY A 83 -1.38 15.36 -5.50
C GLY A 83 -2.70 15.60 -4.78
N GLN A 84 -3.64 14.65 -4.89
CA GLN A 84 -4.92 14.69 -4.18
C GLN A 84 -4.73 14.69 -2.66
N SER A 85 -3.82 13.88 -2.12
CA SER A 85 -3.51 13.88 -0.69
C SER A 85 -2.98 15.23 -0.20
N LEU A 86 -2.10 15.87 -0.96
CA LEU A 86 -1.51 17.16 -0.59
C LEU A 86 -2.51 18.31 -0.75
N GLU A 87 -3.37 18.27 -1.79
CA GLU A 87 -4.34 19.33 -2.07
C GLU A 87 -5.57 19.27 -1.14
N HIS A 88 -6.04 18.07 -0.80
CA HIS A 88 -7.31 17.87 -0.08
C HIS A 88 -7.14 17.25 1.31
N ALA A 89 -5.91 16.94 1.73
CA ALA A 89 -5.63 16.16 2.94
C ALA A 89 -6.40 14.82 2.98
N TYR A 90 -6.72 14.27 1.80
CA TYR A 90 -7.58 13.09 1.66
C TYR A 90 -7.23 12.24 0.43
N ALA A 91 -7.12 10.94 0.67
CA ALA A 91 -7.14 9.88 -0.32
C ALA A 91 -7.98 8.73 0.22
N HIS A 92 -8.73 8.05 -0.63
CA HIS A 92 -9.53 6.91 -0.19
C HIS A 92 -8.64 5.70 0.09
N HIS A 93 -9.14 4.71 0.84
CA HIS A 93 -8.36 3.59 1.35
C HIS A 93 -7.49 2.88 0.30
N ILE A 94 -8.02 2.58 -0.90
CA ILE A 94 -7.26 1.83 -1.90
C ILE A 94 -6.14 2.65 -2.59
N GLN A 95 -6.22 3.99 -2.61
CA GLN A 95 -5.11 4.85 -3.03
C GLN A 95 -3.97 4.78 -2.01
N ARG A 96 -4.29 4.87 -0.72
CA ARG A 96 -3.32 4.72 0.37
C ARG A 96 -2.67 3.34 0.32
N LEU A 97 -3.46 2.27 0.30
CA LEU A 97 -2.93 0.91 0.37
C LEU A 97 -2.20 0.47 -0.92
N MET A 98 -2.88 0.50 -2.06
CA MET A 98 -2.42 -0.21 -3.26
C MET A 98 -1.72 0.67 -4.30
N VAL A 99 -1.71 1.99 -4.11
CA VAL A 99 -0.91 2.92 -4.93
C VAL A 99 0.30 3.35 -4.12
N ILE A 100 0.12 4.23 -3.14
CA ILE A 100 1.23 4.85 -2.39
C ILE A 100 1.94 3.81 -1.51
N GLY A 101 1.19 3.09 -0.67
CA GLY A 101 1.70 2.08 0.24
C GLY A 101 2.38 0.91 -0.45
N ASN A 102 1.75 0.37 -1.49
CA ASN A 102 2.32 -0.67 -2.35
C ASN A 102 3.66 -0.20 -2.96
N PHE A 103 3.73 1.01 -3.52
CA PHE A 103 5.01 1.52 -4.04
C PHE A 103 6.07 1.64 -2.93
N ALA A 104 5.71 2.21 -1.79
CA ALA A 104 6.64 2.39 -0.67
C ALA A 104 7.23 1.04 -0.20
N LEU A 105 6.39 0.02 -0.11
CA LEU A 105 6.81 -1.34 0.26
C LEU A 105 7.71 -1.96 -0.81
N LEU A 106 7.32 -1.84 -2.07
CA LEU A 106 8.07 -2.37 -3.21
C LEU A 106 9.43 -1.70 -3.40
N ALA A 107 9.51 -0.39 -3.23
CA ALA A 107 10.75 0.39 -3.34
C ALA A 107 11.65 0.26 -2.09
N GLY A 108 11.16 -0.35 -1.01
CA GLY A 108 11.93 -0.54 0.22
C GLY A 108 12.15 0.77 0.98
N LEU A 109 11.13 1.63 1.00
CA LEU A 109 11.15 2.87 1.78
C LEU A 109 11.10 2.55 3.29
N GLU A 110 11.77 3.36 4.09
CA GLU A 110 11.81 3.23 5.54
C GLU A 110 10.39 3.33 6.13
N PRO A 111 9.89 2.31 6.85
CA PRO A 111 8.54 2.32 7.41
C PRO A 111 8.27 3.54 8.32
N ALA A 112 9.27 3.99 9.08
CA ALA A 112 9.17 5.19 9.92
C ALA A 112 8.99 6.48 9.08
N GLY A 113 9.69 6.60 7.95
CA GLY A 113 9.47 7.68 6.99
C GLY A 113 8.07 7.66 6.40
N VAL A 114 7.57 6.48 6.02
CA VAL A 114 6.24 6.30 5.44
C VAL A 114 5.16 6.63 6.48
N HIS A 115 5.31 6.16 7.72
CA HIS A 115 4.46 6.48 8.86
C HIS A 115 4.36 7.99 9.09
N ARG A 116 5.50 8.69 9.17
CA ARG A 116 5.51 10.16 9.35
C ARG A 116 4.77 10.88 8.21
N TRP A 117 4.92 10.40 6.98
CA TRP A 117 4.21 10.99 5.84
C TRP A 117 2.69 10.78 5.95
N TYR A 118 2.22 9.54 6.16
CA TYR A 118 0.79 9.26 6.33
C TYR A 118 0.18 10.02 7.51
N LEU A 119 0.89 10.11 8.63
CA LEU A 119 0.46 10.86 9.80
C LEU A 119 0.37 12.37 9.54
N GLY A 120 1.27 12.92 8.70
CA GLY A 120 1.34 14.36 8.44
C GLY A 120 0.39 14.87 7.36
N VAL A 121 0.00 14.04 6.37
CA VAL A 121 -0.73 14.53 5.18
C VAL A 121 -2.24 14.34 5.23
N TYR A 122 -2.77 13.43 6.04
CA TYR A 122 -4.22 13.16 6.04
C TYR A 122 -4.93 13.79 7.24
N VAL A 123 -6.06 14.44 6.98
CA VAL A 123 -6.89 15.11 8.01
C VAL A 123 -7.47 14.13 9.04
N ASP A 124 -7.56 12.85 8.67
CA ASP A 124 -8.08 11.77 9.52
C ASP A 124 -6.99 10.97 10.23
N ALA A 125 -5.72 11.36 10.12
CA ALA A 125 -4.61 10.63 10.69
C ALA A 125 -4.36 10.99 12.16
N PHE A 126 -4.52 9.98 13.01
CA PHE A 126 -4.03 9.96 14.39
C PHE A 126 -3.23 8.68 14.56
N GLU A 127 -2.15 8.70 15.35
CA GLU A 127 -1.21 7.58 15.45
C GLU A 127 -1.90 6.24 15.75
N TRP A 128 -2.91 6.22 16.64
CA TRP A 128 -3.63 4.99 16.98
C TRP A 128 -4.32 4.30 15.80
N VAL A 129 -4.73 5.07 14.78
CA VAL A 129 -5.37 4.53 13.57
C VAL A 129 -4.39 4.42 12.42
N GLU A 130 -3.46 5.36 12.30
CA GLU A 130 -2.54 5.43 11.18
C GLU A 130 -1.40 4.41 11.33
N LEU A 131 -0.77 4.29 12.50
CA LEU A 131 0.43 3.48 12.68
C LEU A 131 0.20 1.99 12.36
N PRO A 132 -0.86 1.31 12.84
CA PRO A 132 -1.10 -0.09 12.49
C PRO A 132 -1.48 -0.28 11.01
N ASN A 133 -2.17 0.69 10.41
CA ASN A 133 -2.47 0.64 8.97
C ASN A 133 -1.20 0.81 8.13
N THR A 134 -0.28 1.68 8.55
CA THR A 134 0.96 1.92 7.81
C THR A 134 1.94 0.78 8.02
N LEU A 135 2.37 0.49 9.25
CA LEU A 135 3.40 -0.53 9.51
C LEU A 135 2.88 -1.94 9.26
N GLY A 136 1.69 -2.28 9.77
CA GLY A 136 1.16 -3.64 9.67
C GLY A 136 0.52 -3.91 8.32
N MET A 137 -0.57 -3.21 8.00
CA MET A 137 -1.35 -3.50 6.80
C MET A 137 -0.60 -3.14 5.51
N SER A 138 -0.05 -1.94 5.43
CA SER A 138 0.55 -1.45 4.20
C SER A 138 1.98 -1.93 3.99
N GLN A 139 2.84 -1.77 4.99
CA GLN A 139 4.27 -2.04 4.86
C GLN A 139 4.68 -3.45 5.31
N PHE A 140 3.77 -4.21 5.95
CA PHE A 140 4.07 -5.54 6.48
C PHE A 140 5.34 -5.55 7.36
N ALA A 141 5.64 -4.41 7.97
CA ALA A 141 6.86 -4.17 8.73
C ALA A 141 6.87 -4.99 10.03
N ASP A 142 5.70 -5.41 10.50
CA ASP A 142 5.49 -6.27 11.67
C ASP A 142 5.61 -7.78 11.38
N GLY A 143 5.99 -8.16 10.15
CA GLY A 143 6.16 -9.57 9.79
C GLY A 143 4.86 -10.38 9.75
N GLY A 144 3.70 -9.71 9.74
CA GLY A 144 2.39 -10.32 9.59
C GLY A 144 1.62 -10.51 10.88
N MET A 145 1.93 -9.72 11.92
CA MET A 145 1.13 -9.68 13.15
C MET A 145 -0.29 -9.18 12.87
N LEU A 146 -0.44 -8.16 12.01
CA LEU A 146 -1.74 -7.59 11.64
C LEU A 146 -2.31 -8.20 10.36
N ALA A 147 -1.49 -8.36 9.32
CA ALA A 147 -1.92 -8.86 8.02
C ALA A 147 -1.28 -10.21 7.71
N THR A 148 -1.99 -11.12 7.04
CA THR A 148 -1.48 -12.48 6.77
C THR A 148 -0.57 -12.56 5.53
N LYS A 149 -0.49 -11.51 4.72
CA LYS A 149 0.41 -11.38 3.57
C LYS A 149 0.65 -9.90 3.25
N PRO A 150 1.80 -9.54 2.63
CA PRO A 150 2.04 -8.18 2.17
C PRO A 150 1.07 -7.79 1.04
N TYR A 151 0.53 -6.58 1.10
CA TYR A 151 -0.33 -6.01 0.05
C TYR A 151 0.51 -5.37 -1.06
N VAL A 152 1.24 -6.21 -1.79
CA VAL A 152 2.01 -5.79 -2.98
C VAL A 152 1.34 -6.25 -4.26
N ALA A 153 1.42 -5.42 -5.30
CA ALA A 153 0.93 -5.77 -6.63
C ALA A 153 1.68 -5.03 -7.74
N SER A 154 1.77 -5.67 -8.90
CA SER A 154 2.34 -5.08 -10.11
C SER A 154 1.36 -4.13 -10.82
N ALA A 155 1.79 -3.53 -11.94
CA ALA A 155 0.97 -2.61 -12.73
C ALA A 155 -0.34 -3.24 -13.24
N ALA A 156 -0.39 -4.57 -13.35
CA ALA A 156 -1.60 -5.29 -13.75
C ALA A 156 -2.78 -5.05 -12.79
N TYR A 157 -2.52 -4.93 -11.48
CA TYR A 157 -3.56 -4.61 -10.50
C TYR A 157 -4.07 -3.19 -10.68
N ILE A 158 -3.16 -2.21 -10.75
CA ILE A 158 -3.49 -0.79 -10.88
C ILE A 158 -4.30 -0.58 -12.16
N HIS A 159 -3.91 -1.21 -13.27
CA HIS A 159 -4.67 -1.13 -14.52
C HIS A 159 -6.09 -1.71 -14.42
N ARG A 160 -6.27 -2.82 -13.71
CA ARG A 160 -7.59 -3.45 -13.58
C ARG A 160 -8.53 -2.63 -12.69
N MET A 161 -7.98 -1.94 -11.70
CA MET A 161 -8.74 -1.24 -10.66
C MET A 161 -8.82 0.28 -10.87
N SER A 162 -8.23 0.82 -11.94
CA SER A 162 -8.20 2.26 -12.22
C SER A 162 -8.02 2.54 -13.72
N ASP A 163 -8.16 3.80 -14.09
CA ASP A 163 -7.87 4.32 -15.42
C ASP A 163 -6.49 5.03 -15.50
N TYR A 164 -5.69 5.02 -14.43
CA TYR A 164 -4.41 5.76 -14.36
C TYR A 164 -3.40 5.35 -15.44
N CYS A 165 -3.39 4.08 -15.85
CA CYS A 165 -2.47 3.60 -16.87
C CYS A 165 -2.73 4.22 -18.26
N LYS A 166 -3.95 4.71 -18.53
CA LYS A 166 -4.25 5.41 -19.78
C LYS A 166 -3.53 6.76 -19.77
N GLY A 167 -2.69 7.00 -20.78
CA GLY A 167 -1.90 8.24 -20.87
C GLY A 167 -0.77 8.35 -19.84
N CYS A 168 -0.41 7.28 -19.14
CA CYS A 168 0.77 7.27 -18.27
C CYS A 168 2.06 7.31 -19.12
N HIS A 169 3.12 7.93 -18.59
CA HIS A 169 4.45 7.84 -19.20
C HIS A 169 4.93 6.38 -19.27
N TYR A 170 4.54 5.52 -18.34
CA TYR A 170 4.99 4.13 -18.36
C TYR A 170 3.99 3.19 -19.02
N ASP A 171 4.50 2.23 -19.78
CA ASP A 171 3.73 1.10 -20.29
C ASP A 171 3.63 0.02 -19.21
N ARG A 172 2.38 -0.25 -18.79
CA ARG A 172 2.04 -1.29 -17.82
C ARG A 172 2.40 -2.72 -18.25
N LYS A 173 2.58 -2.98 -19.54
CA LYS A 173 2.88 -4.32 -20.08
C LYS A 173 4.37 -4.64 -20.06
N LEU A 174 5.23 -3.62 -20.12
CA LEU A 174 6.67 -3.77 -20.10
C LEU A 174 7.16 -4.03 -18.67
N ARG A 175 8.09 -4.98 -18.51
CA ARG A 175 8.68 -5.33 -17.21
C ARG A 175 10.07 -4.74 -17.00
N THR A 176 10.75 -4.40 -18.08
CA THR A 176 12.09 -3.79 -18.13
C THR A 176 12.17 -2.82 -19.32
N GLY A 177 13.18 -1.94 -19.32
CA GLY A 177 13.37 -0.87 -20.29
C GLY A 177 12.84 0.48 -19.79
N GLU A 178 13.26 1.56 -20.46
CA GLU A 178 13.01 2.96 -20.04
C GLU A 178 11.52 3.29 -19.82
N ARG A 179 10.63 2.69 -20.62
CA ARG A 179 9.18 2.90 -20.54
C ARG A 179 8.46 1.89 -19.66
N ALA A 180 9.15 0.94 -19.03
CA ALA A 180 8.50 -0.06 -18.19
C ALA A 180 7.92 0.54 -16.90
N CYS A 181 6.70 0.12 -16.55
CA CYS A 181 6.09 0.56 -15.31
C CYS A 181 6.93 0.07 -14.10
N PRO A 182 7.39 0.98 -13.22
CA PRO A 182 8.23 0.62 -12.07
C PRO A 182 7.64 -0.48 -11.17
N TYR A 183 6.31 -0.52 -11.01
CA TYR A 183 5.65 -1.58 -10.23
C TYR A 183 5.95 -3.00 -10.74
N ASN A 184 6.30 -3.19 -12.01
CA ASN A 184 6.50 -4.53 -12.57
C ASN A 184 7.84 -5.14 -12.15
N SER A 185 8.95 -4.44 -12.35
CA SER A 185 10.27 -4.91 -11.91
C SER A 185 10.34 -4.96 -10.38
N LEU A 186 9.92 -3.89 -9.71
CA LEU A 186 9.92 -3.82 -8.25
C LEU A 186 9.09 -4.92 -7.58
N TYR A 187 7.96 -5.33 -8.18
CA TYR A 187 7.15 -6.44 -7.67
C TYR A 187 7.92 -7.76 -7.62
N TRP A 188 8.61 -8.12 -8.71
CA TRP A 188 9.35 -9.36 -8.77
C TRP A 188 10.62 -9.32 -7.93
N ASP A 189 11.33 -8.18 -7.96
CA ASP A 189 12.48 -7.94 -7.10
C ASP A 189 12.12 -8.03 -5.61
N PHE A 190 11.00 -7.45 -5.18
CA PHE A 190 10.52 -7.54 -3.80
C PHE A 190 10.39 -8.99 -3.31
N PHE A 191 9.78 -9.88 -4.10
CA PHE A 191 9.67 -11.29 -3.72
C PHE A 191 11.01 -12.01 -3.79
N ALA A 192 11.86 -11.69 -4.77
CA ALA A 192 13.18 -12.30 -4.89
C ALA A 192 14.07 -11.95 -3.68
N ARG A 193 14.20 -10.66 -3.35
CA ARG A 193 15.07 -10.19 -2.26
C ARG A 193 14.57 -10.57 -0.86
N ASN A 194 13.26 -10.78 -0.70
CA ASN A 194 12.64 -11.16 0.58
C ASN A 194 12.26 -12.65 0.67
N ALA A 195 12.76 -13.50 -0.25
CA ALA A 195 12.41 -14.92 -0.30
C ALA A 195 12.66 -15.66 1.04
N GLY A 196 13.74 -15.32 1.74
CA GLY A 196 14.07 -15.92 3.04
C GLY A 196 13.03 -15.66 4.14
N LYS A 197 12.24 -14.58 4.03
CA LYS A 197 11.21 -14.20 5.00
C LYS A 197 9.79 -14.60 4.55
N LEU A 198 9.57 -14.71 3.25
CA LEU A 198 8.22 -14.79 2.66
C LEU A 198 7.91 -16.11 1.93
N SER A 199 8.92 -16.90 1.54
CA SER A 199 8.72 -18.12 0.73
C SER A 199 7.89 -19.22 1.42
N THR A 200 7.90 -19.24 2.76
CA THR A 200 7.12 -20.18 3.56
C THR A 200 5.68 -19.73 3.79
N ASN A 201 5.30 -18.51 3.38
CA ASN A 201 3.93 -18.04 3.55
C ASN A 201 2.98 -18.78 2.57
N PRO A 202 1.97 -19.52 3.07
CA PRO A 202 1.11 -20.34 2.23
C PRO A 202 0.28 -19.52 1.23
N ARG A 203 0.00 -18.24 1.51
CA ARG A 203 -0.74 -17.35 0.60
C ARG A 203 0.11 -16.83 -0.56
N LEU A 204 1.43 -17.05 -0.54
CA LEU A 204 2.39 -16.60 -1.54
C LEU A 204 2.92 -17.72 -2.44
N GLY A 205 2.46 -18.98 -2.24
CA GLY A 205 2.96 -20.14 -2.97
C GLY A 205 2.93 -19.99 -4.49
N ILE A 206 1.83 -19.48 -5.06
CA ILE A 206 1.69 -19.25 -6.51
C ILE A 206 2.74 -18.24 -7.01
N VAL A 207 3.03 -17.19 -6.24
CA VAL A 207 3.99 -16.15 -6.63
C VAL A 207 5.40 -16.74 -6.70
N TYR A 208 5.80 -17.52 -5.70
CA TYR A 208 7.12 -18.16 -5.70
C TYR A 208 7.24 -19.27 -6.74
N GLN A 209 6.16 -19.99 -7.06
CA GLN A 209 6.13 -20.92 -8.20
C GLN A 209 6.33 -20.19 -9.54
N GLN A 210 5.69 -19.03 -9.73
CA GLN A 210 5.88 -18.22 -10.93
C GLN A 210 7.30 -17.67 -11.02
N LEU A 211 7.85 -17.18 -9.90
CA LEU A 211 9.23 -16.71 -9.83
C LEU A 211 10.21 -17.86 -10.16
N ALA A 212 9.98 -19.05 -9.61
CA ALA A 212 10.79 -20.25 -9.86
C ALA A 212 10.78 -20.72 -11.33
N LYS A 213 9.72 -20.41 -12.08
CA LYS A 213 9.61 -20.72 -13.52
C LYS A 213 10.32 -19.72 -14.43
N MET A 214 10.68 -18.54 -13.93
CA MET A 214 11.44 -17.56 -14.72
C MET A 214 12.88 -18.05 -14.89
N ASP A 215 13.42 -17.94 -16.10
CA ASP A 215 14.82 -18.22 -16.35
C ASP A 215 15.74 -17.20 -15.65
N GLN A 216 17.01 -17.58 -15.49
CA GLN A 216 17.99 -16.74 -14.79
C GLN A 216 18.21 -15.37 -15.47
N PRO A 217 18.30 -15.27 -16.82
CA PRO A 217 18.42 -13.98 -17.50
C PRO A 217 17.23 -13.04 -17.25
N THR A 218 16.00 -13.55 -17.23
CA THR A 218 14.81 -12.74 -16.91
C THR A 218 14.86 -12.24 -15.48
N ARG A 219 15.22 -13.09 -14.51
CA ARG A 219 15.33 -12.64 -13.11
C ARG A 219 16.40 -11.57 -12.93
N ARG A 220 17.55 -11.74 -13.58
CA ARG A 220 18.64 -10.76 -13.53
C ARG A 220 18.21 -9.41 -14.11
N SER A 221 17.58 -9.40 -15.29
CA SER A 221 17.14 -8.13 -15.90
C SER A 221 16.07 -7.41 -15.08
N LEU A 222 15.18 -8.12 -14.39
CA LEU A 222 14.21 -7.53 -13.47
C LEU A 222 14.88 -6.92 -12.24
N GLN A 223 15.89 -7.60 -11.70
CA GLN A 223 16.66 -7.13 -10.56
C GLN A 223 17.47 -5.89 -10.93
N GLU A 224 18.22 -5.93 -12.04
CA GLU A 224 18.98 -4.78 -12.57
C GLU A 224 18.07 -3.56 -12.79
N GLN A 225 16.91 -3.77 -13.42
CA GLN A 225 15.92 -2.71 -13.59
C GLN A 225 15.42 -2.15 -12.24
N ALA A 226 15.15 -3.01 -11.25
CA ALA A 226 14.68 -2.59 -9.94
C ALA A 226 15.76 -1.80 -9.17
N ASP A 227 17.02 -2.22 -9.26
CA ASP A 227 18.17 -1.55 -8.66
C ASP A 227 18.39 -0.16 -9.28
N GLU A 228 18.35 -0.05 -10.60
CA GLU A 228 18.41 1.23 -11.30
C GLU A 228 17.33 2.19 -10.83
N LEU A 229 16.08 1.72 -10.77
CA LEU A 229 14.94 2.51 -10.30
C LEU A 229 15.11 2.96 -8.85
N CYS A 230 15.55 2.07 -7.97
CA CYS A 230 15.78 2.38 -6.55
C CYS A 230 16.93 3.36 -6.33
N ASN A 231 17.94 3.37 -7.21
CA ASN A 231 19.06 4.31 -7.17
C ASN A 231 18.71 5.68 -7.73
N SER A 232 17.58 5.82 -8.45
CA SER A 232 17.15 7.08 -9.04
C SER A 232 15.66 7.37 -8.82
N LEU A 233 15.14 7.10 -7.62
CA LEU A 233 13.71 7.26 -7.32
C LEU A 233 13.19 8.68 -7.57
N ASP A 234 14.01 9.71 -7.36
CA ASP A 234 13.62 11.11 -7.63
C ASP A 234 13.42 11.43 -9.13
N ARG A 235 13.86 10.55 -10.04
CA ARG A 235 13.68 10.72 -11.49
C ARG A 235 12.38 10.10 -12.03
N LEU A 236 11.65 9.38 -11.18
CA LEU A 236 10.42 8.66 -11.53
C LEU A 236 9.26 9.58 -11.87
#